data_AF-A0A3S4U5J5-F1
#
_entry.id   AF-A0A3S4U5J5-F1
#
_cell.length_a   1.000
_cell.length_b   1.000
_cell.length_c   1.000
_cell.angle_alpha   90.00
_cell.angle_beta   90.00
_cell.angle_gamma   90.00
#
_symmetry.space_group_name_H-M   'P 1'
#
loop_
_entity.id
_entity.type
_entity.pdbx_description
1 polymer ?
#
loop_
_entity_poly.entity_id
_entity_poly.type
_entity_poly.pdbx_seq_one_letter_code
_entity_poly.pdbx_strand_id
1 'polypeptide(L)'
;MNQQGVPSAVNFYNEFKKLSTGDQNIRNGVDLLIAILTKNDYFDSKVSVISVNAPKKQKPYFNLQNGNIALKLDNTDLTKNNANFELLVGSVKQTPEDNAQKWDAKDGKLSVQLKDYNIANELSLIPFFLETLTVKSPPSKDNKDFLHLKDKWVREFRENSNIDFSLHSLNLFENKITALTFNNKSRSESDQYNTSFTLNTKKLVYRNKVCKLRICRFQFH
;
A
#
# COMPACT_ATOMS: atom_id res chain seq x y z
N MET A 1 -4.23 30.90 -32.69
CA MET A 1 -3.39 30.55 -31.52
C MET A 1 -3.50 29.04 -31.32
N ASN A 2 -2.47 28.28 -31.66
CA ASN A 2 -2.44 26.84 -31.39
C ASN A 2 -1.98 26.67 -29.93
N GLN A 3 -2.87 26.21 -29.05
CA GLN A 3 -2.46 25.69 -27.75
C GLN A 3 -1.61 24.44 -28.00
N GLN A 4 -0.29 24.59 -27.94
CA GLN A 4 0.59 23.45 -27.66
C GLN A 4 0.30 23.02 -26.23
N GLY A 5 -0.55 22.01 -26.08
CA GLY A 5 -0.77 21.36 -24.79
C GLY A 5 0.57 20.85 -24.26
N VAL A 6 0.97 21.32 -23.09
CA VAL A 6 2.17 20.85 -22.40
C VAL A 6 2.04 19.33 -22.23
N PRO A 7 2.95 18.50 -22.78
CA PRO A 7 2.93 17.07 -22.58
C PRO A 7 3.64 16.76 -21.25
N SER A 8 3.05 17.13 -20.12
CA SER A 8 3.64 16.85 -18.79
C SER A 8 2.78 15.96 -17.92
N ALA A 9 1.84 15.20 -18.49
CA ALA A 9 1.11 14.19 -17.72
C ALA A 9 1.55 12.80 -18.18
N VAL A 10 2.05 12.00 -17.24
CA VAL A 10 2.31 10.57 -17.50
C VAL A 10 0.97 9.89 -17.71
N ASN A 11 0.75 9.33 -18.90
CA ASN A 11 -0.45 8.55 -19.17
C ASN A 11 -0.31 7.18 -18.50
N PHE A 12 -0.91 7.03 -17.32
CA PHE A 12 -0.87 5.81 -16.51
C PHE A 12 -1.21 4.55 -17.32
N TYR A 13 -2.25 4.60 -18.15
CA TYR A 13 -2.67 3.45 -18.94
C TYR A 13 -1.61 3.03 -19.96
N ASN A 14 -1.02 3.99 -20.68
CA ASN A 14 0.01 3.69 -21.68
C ASN A 14 1.29 3.16 -21.03
N GLU A 15 1.74 3.74 -19.92
CA GLU A 15 2.93 3.24 -19.22
C GLU A 15 2.70 1.89 -18.53
N PHE A 16 1.53 1.69 -17.92
CA PHE A 16 1.15 0.39 -17.35
C PHE A 16 1.10 -0.70 -18.43
N LYS A 17 0.58 -0.37 -19.62
CA LYS A 17 0.54 -1.31 -20.75
C LYS A 17 1.94 -1.74 -21.20
N LYS A 18 2.95 -0.85 -21.16
CA LYS A 18 4.34 -1.22 -21.47
C LYS A 18 4.89 -2.29 -20.51
N LEU A 19 4.52 -2.23 -19.23
CA LEU A 19 4.88 -3.27 -18.24
C LEU A 19 4.24 -4.63 -18.55
N SER A 20 3.08 -4.64 -19.21
CA SER A 20 2.38 -5.89 -19.56
C SER A 20 2.97 -6.61 -20.78
N THR A 21 3.80 -5.94 -21.60
CA THR A 21 4.17 -6.42 -22.94
C THR A 21 5.62 -6.87 -23.14
N GLY A 22 6.55 -6.76 -22.18
CA GLY A 22 7.92 -7.20 -22.51
C GLY A 22 9.02 -7.23 -21.45
N ASP A 23 9.00 -6.43 -20.39
CA ASP A 23 10.08 -6.46 -19.39
C ASP A 23 9.52 -6.29 -17.97
N GLN A 24 8.98 -7.39 -17.45
CA GLN A 24 8.48 -7.47 -16.07
C GLN A 24 9.64 -7.61 -15.09
N ASN A 25 10.43 -6.56 -14.91
CA ASN A 25 11.37 -6.48 -13.80
C ASN A 25 10.90 -5.41 -12.80
N ILE A 26 11.27 -5.60 -11.53
CA ILE A 26 10.90 -4.71 -10.43
C ILE A 26 11.36 -3.27 -10.68
N ARG A 27 12.45 -3.08 -11.40
CA ARG A 27 13.01 -1.78 -11.74
C ARG A 27 12.08 -0.97 -12.63
N ASN A 28 11.53 -1.56 -13.69
CA ASN A 28 10.58 -0.89 -14.57
C ASN A 28 9.29 -0.50 -13.84
N GLY A 29 8.83 -1.34 -12.91
CA GLY A 29 7.69 -1.01 -12.04
C GLY A 29 7.97 0.16 -11.10
N VAL A 30 9.17 0.20 -10.52
CA VAL A 30 9.63 1.29 -9.65
C VAL A 30 9.82 2.59 -10.45
N ASP A 31 10.39 2.53 -11.65
CA ASP A 31 10.57 3.70 -12.52
C ASP A 31 9.22 4.31 -12.93
N LEU A 32 8.21 3.48 -13.21
CA LEU A 32 6.86 3.96 -13.45
C LEU A 32 6.28 4.66 -12.21
N LEU A 33 6.43 4.06 -11.02
CA LEU A 33 5.96 4.67 -9.78
C LEU A 33 6.62 6.03 -9.54
N ILE A 34 7.95 6.11 -9.70
CA ILE A 34 8.69 7.38 -9.61
C ILE A 34 8.14 8.39 -10.61
N ALA A 35 7.91 7.99 -11.87
CA ALA A 35 7.38 8.87 -12.89
C ALA A 35 5.97 9.39 -12.54
N ILE A 36 5.09 8.54 -11.99
CA ILE A 36 3.74 8.97 -11.54
C ILE A 36 3.87 10.03 -10.44
N LEU A 37 4.75 9.79 -9.47
CA LEU A 37 4.95 10.69 -8.32
C LEU A 37 5.64 12.01 -8.69
N THR A 38 6.60 11.99 -9.61
CA THR A 38 7.48 13.15 -9.85
C THR A 38 7.12 13.97 -11.08
N LYS A 39 6.37 13.39 -12.04
CA LYS A 39 6.05 14.05 -13.31
C LYS A 39 4.60 14.48 -13.42
N ASN A 40 3.81 14.41 -12.36
CA ASN A 40 2.43 14.91 -12.36
C ASN A 40 2.22 15.73 -11.11
N ASP A 41 1.95 17.02 -11.24
CA ASP A 41 1.60 17.91 -10.12
C ASP A 41 0.39 17.37 -9.36
N TYR A 42 -0.57 16.79 -10.10
CA TYR A 42 -1.76 16.14 -9.56
C TYR A 42 -1.97 14.80 -10.24
N PHE A 43 -2.36 13.81 -9.45
CA PHE A 43 -2.78 12.50 -9.95
C PHE A 43 -4.08 12.12 -9.25
N ASP A 44 -5.15 11.90 -10.01
CA ASP A 44 -6.42 11.39 -9.49
C ASP A 44 -6.86 10.24 -10.39
N SER A 45 -6.80 9.03 -9.85
CA SER A 45 -7.12 7.81 -10.59
C SER A 45 -8.07 6.94 -9.81
N LYS A 46 -8.93 6.26 -10.54
CA LYS A 46 -9.85 5.26 -10.01
C LYS A 46 -9.97 4.09 -10.96
N VAL A 47 -9.78 2.89 -10.45
CA VAL A 47 -9.94 1.63 -11.19
C VAL A 47 -11.02 0.82 -10.48
N SER A 48 -12.00 0.36 -11.24
CA SER A 48 -13.10 -0.46 -10.74
C SER A 48 -13.12 -1.78 -11.49
N VAL A 49 -13.15 -2.88 -10.75
CA VAL A 49 -13.16 -4.24 -11.29
C VAL A 49 -14.38 -4.97 -10.76
N ILE A 50 -15.28 -5.35 -11.67
CA ILE A 50 -16.50 -6.08 -11.32
C ILE A 50 -16.14 -7.47 -10.81
N SER A 51 -15.29 -8.18 -11.55
CA SER A 51 -14.80 -9.48 -11.12
C SER A 51 -13.45 -9.84 -11.75
N VAL A 52 -12.56 -10.46 -10.98
CA VAL A 52 -11.40 -11.17 -11.50
C VAL A 52 -11.59 -12.65 -11.22
N ASN A 53 -11.49 -13.47 -12.26
CA ASN A 53 -11.56 -14.92 -12.17
C ASN A 53 -10.24 -15.51 -12.69
N ALA A 54 -9.47 -16.15 -11.80
CA ALA A 54 -8.37 -16.99 -12.27
C ALA A 54 -8.94 -18.19 -13.07
N PRO A 55 -8.26 -18.67 -14.13
CA PRO A 55 -8.71 -19.84 -14.89
C PRO A 55 -8.93 -21.04 -13.98
N LYS A 56 -10.10 -21.68 -14.03
CA LYS A 56 -10.49 -22.80 -13.15
C LYS A 56 -9.53 -24.01 -13.15
N LYS A 57 -8.64 -24.08 -14.16
CA LYS A 57 -7.63 -25.14 -14.33
C LYS A 57 -6.37 -24.92 -13.48
N GLN A 58 -6.15 -23.71 -12.94
CA GLN A 58 -5.06 -23.44 -12.00
C GLN A 58 -5.63 -23.35 -10.59
N LYS A 59 -5.23 -24.28 -9.73
CA LYS A 59 -5.53 -24.24 -8.30
C LYS A 59 -4.27 -23.78 -7.54
N PRO A 60 -4.41 -22.95 -6.49
CA PRO A 60 -5.66 -22.34 -6.00
C PRO A 60 -6.23 -21.31 -6.98
N TYR A 61 -7.55 -21.31 -7.18
CA TYR A 61 -8.21 -20.26 -7.95
C TYR A 61 -8.71 -19.15 -7.02
N PHE A 62 -8.54 -17.91 -7.46
CA PHE A 62 -9.03 -16.73 -6.76
C PHE A 62 -10.19 -16.11 -7.53
N ASN A 63 -11.23 -15.74 -6.80
CA ASN A 63 -12.30 -14.90 -7.28
C ASN A 63 -12.30 -13.61 -6.45
N LEU A 64 -12.14 -12.48 -7.11
CA LEU A 64 -12.34 -11.16 -6.53
C LEU A 64 -13.61 -10.58 -7.12
N GLN A 65 -14.45 -9.97 -6.29
CA GLN A 65 -15.66 -9.27 -6.72
C GLN A 65 -15.68 -7.85 -6.18
N ASN A 66 -16.15 -6.93 -7.02
CA ASN A 66 -16.39 -5.54 -6.68
C ASN A 66 -15.15 -4.89 -6.05
N GLY A 67 -14.04 -4.92 -6.79
CA GLY A 67 -12.82 -4.20 -6.44
C GLY A 67 -12.90 -2.74 -6.87
N ASN A 68 -12.53 -1.83 -5.99
CA ASN A 68 -12.31 -0.43 -6.30
C ASN A 68 -10.97 -0.01 -5.72
N ILE A 69 -10.15 0.63 -6.54
CA ILE A 69 -8.90 1.25 -6.11
C ILE A 69 -8.98 2.71 -6.54
N ALA A 70 -8.73 3.63 -5.62
CA ALA A 70 -8.58 5.04 -5.91
C ALA A 70 -7.26 5.55 -5.32
N LEU A 71 -6.56 6.39 -6.08
CA LEU A 71 -5.33 7.04 -5.66
C LEU A 71 -5.39 8.51 -6.07
N LYS A 72 -5.22 9.39 -5.09
CA LYS A 72 -5.11 10.84 -5.26
C LYS A 72 -3.79 11.33 -4.70
N LEU A 73 -3.05 12.11 -5.47
CA LEU A 73 -1.76 12.69 -5.09
C LEU A 73 -1.73 14.18 -5.45
N ASP A 74 -1.19 14.99 -4.56
CA ASP A 74 -0.81 16.39 -4.78
C ASP A 74 0.70 16.53 -4.64
N ASN A 75 1.38 16.40 -5.77
CA ASN A 75 2.84 16.36 -5.89
C ASN A 75 3.44 17.73 -6.22
N THR A 76 2.68 18.82 -6.09
CA THR A 76 3.18 20.19 -6.34
C THR A 76 4.42 20.54 -5.52
N ASP A 77 4.51 20.00 -4.29
CA ASP A 77 5.71 20.00 -3.45
C ASP A 77 5.95 18.59 -2.89
N LEU A 78 6.95 17.90 -3.43
CA LEU A 78 7.32 16.54 -3.02
C LEU A 78 7.85 16.46 -1.57
N THR A 79 8.18 17.58 -0.94
CA THR A 79 8.59 17.62 0.47
C THR A 79 7.39 17.74 1.43
N LYS A 80 6.19 18.04 0.90
CA LYS A 80 4.94 18.24 1.64
C LYS A 80 3.75 17.63 0.90
N ASN A 81 3.93 16.42 0.39
CA ASN A 81 2.94 15.77 -0.44
C ASN A 81 1.69 15.40 0.36
N ASN A 82 0.52 15.51 -0.29
CA ASN A 82 -0.71 14.93 0.20
C ASN A 82 -1.10 13.73 -0.67
N ALA A 83 -1.33 12.59 -0.04
CA ALA A 83 -1.73 11.36 -0.72
C ALA A 83 -2.95 10.73 -0.06
N ASN A 84 -3.95 10.37 -0.86
CA ASN A 84 -5.10 9.61 -0.42
C ASN A 84 -5.20 8.33 -1.25
N PHE A 85 -5.20 7.19 -0.58
CA PHE A 85 -5.39 5.88 -1.19
C PHE A 85 -6.64 5.23 -0.59
N GLU A 86 -7.48 4.68 -1.45
CA GLU A 86 -8.65 3.90 -1.05
C GLU A 86 -8.65 2.56 -1.80
N LEU A 87 -8.86 1.47 -1.05
CA LEU A 87 -9.13 0.15 -1.57
C LEU A 87 -10.45 -0.35 -0.98
N LEU A 88 -11.39 -0.72 -1.85
CA LEU A 88 -12.64 -1.35 -1.50
C LEU A 88 -12.72 -2.69 -2.20
N VAL A 89 -13.05 -3.75 -1.48
CA VAL A 89 -13.22 -5.08 -2.06
C VAL A 89 -14.47 -5.72 -1.47
N GLY A 90 -15.47 -5.97 -2.32
CA GLY A 90 -16.72 -6.61 -1.89
C GLY A 90 -16.49 -8.04 -1.40
N SER A 91 -15.76 -8.86 -2.18
CA SER A 91 -15.31 -10.16 -1.67
C SER A 91 -14.08 -10.70 -2.37
N VAL A 92 -13.33 -11.52 -1.63
CA VAL A 92 -12.27 -12.38 -2.16
C VAL A 92 -12.51 -13.78 -1.67
N LYS A 93 -12.39 -14.75 -2.57
CA LYS A 93 -12.49 -16.17 -2.23
C LYS A 93 -11.34 -16.91 -2.88
N GLN A 94 -10.61 -17.66 -2.08
CA GLN A 94 -9.69 -18.68 -2.57
C GLN A 94 -10.39 -20.02 -2.59
N THR A 95 -10.23 -20.77 -3.67
CA THR A 95 -10.62 -22.18 -3.72
C THR A 95 -9.39 -23.03 -4.08
N PRO A 96 -8.76 -23.64 -3.07
CA PRO A 96 -7.58 -24.50 -3.22
C PRO A 96 -7.91 -25.91 -3.75
N GLU A 97 -6.89 -26.77 -3.83
CA GLU A 97 -7.06 -28.22 -4.00
C GLU A 97 -7.67 -28.89 -2.78
N ASP A 98 -7.11 -28.60 -1.61
CA ASP A 98 -7.59 -29.10 -0.33
C ASP A 98 -8.65 -28.15 0.26
N ASN A 99 -9.89 -28.63 0.38
CA ASN A 99 -10.99 -27.84 0.95
C ASN A 99 -10.73 -27.33 2.37
N ALA A 100 -9.87 -27.98 3.15
CA ALA A 100 -9.48 -27.49 4.48
C ALA A 100 -8.69 -26.16 4.39
N GLN A 101 -8.07 -25.87 3.25
CA GLN A 101 -7.31 -24.65 2.98
C GLN A 101 -8.14 -23.52 2.36
N LYS A 102 -9.47 -23.67 2.35
CA LYS A 102 -10.36 -22.66 1.77
C LYS A 102 -10.46 -21.44 2.69
N TRP A 103 -10.48 -20.26 2.08
CA TRP A 103 -10.75 -19.02 2.81
C TRP A 103 -11.54 -18.03 1.96
N ASP A 104 -12.28 -17.17 2.63
CA ASP A 104 -12.97 -16.04 2.02
C ASP A 104 -12.96 -14.81 2.94
N ALA A 105 -12.91 -13.64 2.32
CA ALA A 105 -12.96 -12.34 2.95
C ALA A 105 -14.08 -11.51 2.31
N LYS A 106 -14.80 -10.73 3.11
CA LYS A 106 -15.93 -9.90 2.66
C LYS A 106 -15.85 -8.47 3.16
N ASP A 107 -16.23 -7.55 2.28
CA ASP A 107 -16.36 -6.12 2.52
C ASP A 107 -15.11 -5.53 3.17
N GLY A 108 -13.96 -5.75 2.54
CA GLY A 108 -12.69 -5.15 2.93
C GLY A 108 -12.63 -3.69 2.48
N LYS A 109 -12.20 -2.81 3.38
CA LYS A 109 -11.97 -1.39 3.09
C LYS A 109 -10.65 -0.97 3.71
N LEU A 110 -9.83 -0.25 2.96
CA LEU A 110 -8.61 0.38 3.41
C LEU A 110 -8.62 1.83 2.91
N SER A 111 -8.41 2.78 3.80
CA SER A 111 -8.17 4.19 3.50
C SER A 111 -6.83 4.57 4.12
N VAL A 112 -5.97 5.19 3.34
CA VAL A 112 -4.69 5.74 3.80
C VAL A 112 -4.67 7.20 3.39
N GLN A 113 -4.43 8.07 4.34
CA GLN A 113 -4.27 9.50 4.15
C GLN A 113 -2.89 9.87 4.66
N LEU A 114 -2.08 10.47 3.79
CA LEU A 114 -0.80 11.06 4.12
C LEU A 114 -0.92 12.56 3.89
N LYS A 115 -0.45 13.34 4.85
CA LYS A 115 -0.46 14.79 4.79
C LYS A 115 0.94 15.34 5.03
N ASP A 116 1.32 16.37 4.26
CA ASP A 116 2.62 17.03 4.37
C ASP A 116 3.79 16.02 4.39
N TYR A 117 3.67 14.91 3.66
CA TYR A 117 4.61 13.79 3.70
C TYR A 117 5.78 14.05 2.75
N ASN A 118 7.00 13.82 3.24
CA ASN A 118 8.22 14.10 2.47
C ASN A 118 8.56 12.92 1.55
N ILE A 119 7.82 12.80 0.45
CA ILE A 119 8.04 11.78 -0.58
C ILE A 119 9.42 11.93 -1.22
N ALA A 120 9.93 13.16 -1.39
CA ALA A 120 11.27 13.37 -1.94
C ALA A 120 12.37 12.66 -1.12
N ASN A 121 12.22 12.65 0.20
CA ASN A 121 13.12 11.96 1.12
C ASN A 121 13.02 10.43 0.96
N GLU A 122 11.82 9.86 0.83
CA GLU A 122 11.63 8.42 0.56
C GLU A 122 12.21 8.00 -0.80
N LEU A 123 11.93 8.78 -1.85
CA LEU A 123 12.42 8.51 -3.21
C LEU A 123 13.94 8.50 -3.29
N SER A 124 14.62 9.28 -2.44
CA SER A 124 16.09 9.36 -2.43
C SER A 124 16.78 8.04 -2.03
N LEU A 125 16.07 7.14 -1.33
CA LEU A 125 16.59 5.84 -0.89
C LEU A 125 16.38 4.73 -1.93
N ILE A 126 15.51 4.95 -2.93
CA ILE A 126 15.17 3.93 -3.94
C ILE A 126 16.40 3.39 -4.69
N PRO A 127 17.37 4.23 -5.15
CA PRO A 127 18.55 3.72 -5.84
C PRO A 127 19.30 2.66 -5.02
N PHE A 128 19.49 2.91 -3.73
CA PHE A 128 20.15 1.98 -2.81
C PHE A 128 19.34 0.69 -2.62
N PHE A 129 18.01 0.80 -2.47
CA PHE A 129 17.15 -0.37 -2.41
C PHE A 129 17.26 -1.23 -3.67
N LEU A 130 17.19 -0.63 -4.85
CA LEU A 130 17.32 -1.35 -6.12
C LEU A 130 18.69 -2.01 -6.27
N GLU A 131 19.76 -1.36 -5.81
CA GLU A 131 21.10 -1.95 -5.77
C GLU A 131 21.13 -3.21 -4.89
N THR A 132 20.51 -3.19 -3.70
CA THR A 132 20.50 -4.35 -2.79
C THR A 132 19.90 -5.61 -3.41
N LEU A 133 18.95 -5.47 -4.34
CA LEU A 133 18.32 -6.60 -5.03
C LEU A 133 19.29 -7.35 -5.95
N THR A 134 20.41 -6.73 -6.31
CA THR A 134 21.42 -7.28 -7.23
C THR A 134 22.70 -7.72 -6.51
N VAL A 135 22.83 -7.40 -5.23
CA VAL A 135 24.01 -7.70 -4.42
C VAL A 135 24.02 -9.18 -4.05
N LYS A 136 25.07 -9.89 -4.47
CA LYS A 136 25.25 -11.33 -4.19
C LYS A 136 26.05 -11.61 -2.90
N SER A 137 26.72 -10.60 -2.37
CA SER A 137 27.59 -10.72 -1.20
C SER A 137 27.49 -9.44 -0.36
N PRO A 138 27.50 -9.53 0.98
CA PRO A 138 27.46 -8.36 1.85
C PRO A 138 28.55 -7.34 1.47
N PRO A 139 28.24 -6.03 1.49
CA PRO A 139 29.23 -5.00 1.20
C PRO A 139 30.37 -5.07 2.22
N SER A 140 31.61 -4.94 1.73
CA SER A 140 32.82 -5.03 2.57
C SER A 140 33.09 -3.75 3.38
N LYS A 141 32.37 -2.66 3.09
CA LYS A 141 32.45 -1.36 3.76
C LYS A 141 31.10 -0.66 3.71
N ASP A 142 30.87 0.24 4.66
CA ASP A 142 29.69 1.09 4.67
C ASP A 142 29.65 2.04 3.48
N ASN A 143 28.45 2.21 2.91
CA ASN A 143 28.19 3.20 1.88
C ASN A 143 27.93 4.57 2.55
N LYS A 144 28.89 5.49 2.43
CA LYS A 144 28.81 6.82 3.06
C LYS A 144 27.65 7.67 2.54
N ASP A 145 27.30 7.52 1.26
CA ASP A 145 26.18 8.26 0.66
C ASP A 145 24.85 7.75 1.22
N PHE A 146 24.72 6.44 1.38
CA PHE A 146 23.56 5.83 2.05
C PHE A 146 23.44 6.30 3.51
N LEU A 147 24.55 6.30 4.27
CA LEU A 147 24.53 6.74 5.67
C LEU A 147 24.11 8.21 5.78
N HIS A 148 24.63 9.08 4.92
CA HIS A 148 24.24 10.49 4.88
C HIS A 148 22.74 10.66 4.55
N LEU A 149 22.23 9.91 3.58
CA LEU A 149 20.80 9.93 3.24
C LEU A 149 19.93 9.36 4.35
N LYS A 150 20.36 8.31 5.03
CA LYS A 150 19.67 7.77 6.22
C LYS A 150 19.60 8.82 7.34
N ASP A 151 20.69 9.54 7.62
CA ASP A 151 20.71 10.58 8.66
C ASP A 151 19.84 11.78 8.29
N LYS A 152 19.88 12.20 7.02
CA LYS A 152 18.95 13.17 6.47
C LYS A 152 17.50 12.69 6.62
N TRP A 153 17.24 11.43 6.29
CA TRP A 153 15.91 10.84 6.32
C TRP A 153 15.32 10.87 7.72
N VAL A 154 16.10 10.46 8.73
CA VAL A 154 15.68 10.50 10.14
C VAL A 154 15.38 11.92 10.59
N ARG A 155 16.22 12.90 10.23
CA ARG A 155 16.03 14.31 10.61
C ARG A 155 14.81 14.96 9.95
N GLU A 156 14.54 14.60 8.70
CA GLU A 156 13.46 15.18 7.89
C GLU A 156 12.18 14.36 7.94
N PHE A 157 12.17 13.26 8.70
CA PHE A 157 11.01 12.40 8.87
C PHE A 157 9.88 13.17 9.53
N ARG A 158 8.81 13.38 8.77
CA ARG A 158 7.56 13.96 9.22
C ARG A 158 6.44 13.08 8.73
N GLU A 159 5.80 12.39 9.65
CA GLU A 159 4.64 11.59 9.34
C GLU A 159 3.40 12.27 9.87
N ASN A 160 2.43 12.49 8.99
CA ASN A 160 1.07 12.79 9.39
C ASN A 160 0.18 11.86 8.58
N SER A 161 -0.11 10.72 9.18
CA SER A 161 -0.81 9.63 8.52
C SER A 161 -2.06 9.24 9.29
N ASN A 162 -3.08 8.86 8.54
CA ASN A 162 -4.25 8.17 9.07
C ASN A 162 -4.53 6.96 8.18
N ILE A 163 -4.53 5.78 8.79
CA ILE A 163 -4.78 4.50 8.14
C ILE A 163 -6.01 3.90 8.80
N ASP A 164 -7.05 3.69 8.01
CA ASP A 164 -8.29 3.06 8.43
C ASP A 164 -8.52 1.79 7.62
N PHE A 165 -8.60 0.66 8.31
CA PHE A 165 -8.95 -0.62 7.73
C PHE A 165 -10.18 -1.19 8.41
N SER A 166 -11.08 -1.77 7.61
CA SER A 166 -12.20 -2.55 8.11
C SER A 166 -12.43 -3.78 7.25
N LEU A 167 -12.90 -4.85 7.90
CA LEU A 167 -13.26 -6.10 7.25
C LEU A 167 -14.48 -6.70 7.94
N HIS A 168 -15.54 -6.93 7.17
CA HIS A 168 -16.77 -7.49 7.72
C HIS A 168 -16.57 -8.93 8.21
N SER A 169 -15.95 -9.77 7.38
CA SER A 169 -15.64 -11.15 7.77
C SER A 169 -14.42 -11.70 7.06
N LEU A 170 -13.65 -12.52 7.79
CA LEU A 170 -12.63 -13.41 7.26
C LEU A 170 -12.89 -14.81 7.80
N ASN A 171 -13.14 -15.76 6.91
CA ASN A 171 -13.08 -17.18 7.23
C ASN A 171 -11.75 -17.70 6.70
N LEU A 172 -10.88 -18.15 7.59
CA LEU A 172 -9.56 -18.68 7.27
C LEU A 172 -9.46 -20.09 7.84
N PHE A 173 -9.75 -21.08 7.01
CA PHE A 173 -9.82 -22.49 7.41
C PHE A 173 -10.88 -22.67 8.53
N GLU A 174 -10.49 -23.21 9.69
CA GLU A 174 -11.34 -23.35 10.88
C GLU A 174 -11.52 -22.05 11.68
N ASN A 175 -10.81 -20.98 11.30
CA ASN A 175 -10.80 -19.73 12.04
C ASN A 175 -11.75 -18.72 11.42
N LYS A 176 -12.37 -17.90 12.26
CA LYS A 176 -13.30 -16.87 11.81
C LYS A 176 -13.08 -15.57 12.55
N ILE A 177 -12.94 -14.48 11.80
CA ILE A 177 -12.88 -13.12 12.31
C ILE A 177 -14.09 -12.37 11.77
N THR A 178 -14.78 -11.62 12.63
CA THR A 178 -15.91 -10.77 12.21
C THR A 178 -15.77 -9.36 12.74
N ALA A 179 -16.10 -8.38 11.90
CA ALA A 179 -16.02 -6.95 12.19
C ALA A 179 -14.63 -6.57 12.74
N LEU A 180 -13.60 -6.88 11.95
CA LEU A 180 -12.23 -6.45 12.22
C LEU A 180 -12.09 -4.99 11.80
N THR A 181 -11.57 -4.17 12.69
CA THR A 181 -11.19 -2.80 12.37
C THR A 181 -9.79 -2.53 12.88
N PHE A 182 -9.00 -1.84 12.07
CA PHE A 182 -7.70 -1.32 12.44
C PHE A 182 -7.68 0.16 12.12
N ASN A 183 -7.28 0.97 13.08
CA ASN A 183 -6.98 2.38 12.86
C ASN A 183 -5.55 2.63 13.34
N ASN A 184 -4.77 3.34 12.55
CA ASN A 184 -3.50 3.89 12.95
C ASN A 184 -3.45 5.37 12.58
N LYS A 185 -3.05 6.18 13.54
CA LYS A 185 -2.84 7.61 13.36
C LYS A 185 -1.47 7.96 13.89
N SER A 186 -0.63 8.48 13.01
CA SER A 186 0.71 8.95 13.34
C SER A 186 0.82 10.44 13.07
N ARG A 187 1.48 11.17 13.96
CA ARG A 187 1.69 12.60 13.83
C ARG A 187 3.05 13.01 14.40
N SER A 188 3.85 13.67 13.58
CA SER A 188 5.05 14.38 14.00
C SER A 188 4.71 15.84 14.32
N GLU A 189 4.89 16.27 15.56
CA GLU A 189 4.77 17.67 15.99
C GLU A 189 5.97 18.04 16.86
N SER A 190 6.67 19.14 16.53
CA SER A 190 7.75 19.71 17.35
C SER A 190 8.76 18.66 17.87
N ASP A 191 9.30 17.85 16.97
CA ASP A 191 10.27 16.77 17.23
C ASP A 191 9.76 15.60 18.10
N GLN A 192 8.45 15.56 18.40
CA GLN A 192 7.78 14.42 19.02
C GLN A 192 7.03 13.61 17.97
N TYR A 193 7.11 12.28 18.09
CA TYR A 193 6.41 11.35 17.22
C TYR A 193 5.31 10.64 18.01
N ASN A 194 4.08 11.06 17.78
CA ASN A 194 2.92 10.48 18.43
C ASN A 194 2.24 9.50 17.47
N THR A 195 2.31 8.21 17.76
CA THR A 195 1.53 7.21 17.04
C THR A 195 0.53 6.53 17.97
N SER A 196 -0.68 6.35 17.46
CA SER A 196 -1.72 5.58 18.11
C SER A 196 -2.20 4.51 17.16
N PHE A 197 -2.42 3.31 17.69
CA PHE A 197 -3.06 2.25 16.94
C PHE A 197 -4.17 1.60 17.75
N THR A 198 -5.23 1.22 17.07
CA THR A 198 -6.40 0.55 17.62
C THR A 198 -6.73 -0.65 16.75
N LEU A 199 -6.75 -1.84 17.36
CA LEU A 199 -7.22 -3.07 16.74
C LEU A 199 -8.45 -3.58 17.49
N ASN A 200 -9.54 -3.84 16.77
CA ASN A 200 -10.78 -4.33 17.36
C ASN A 200 -11.39 -5.45 16.49
N THR A 201 -11.99 -6.44 17.14
CA THR A 201 -12.79 -7.46 16.48
C THR A 201 -13.97 -7.87 17.37
N LYS A 202 -15.16 -8.00 16.77
CA LYS A 202 -16.37 -8.42 17.49
C LYS A 202 -16.30 -9.89 17.91
N LYS A 203 -15.72 -10.73 17.06
CA LYS A 203 -15.63 -12.17 17.29
C LYS A 203 -14.38 -12.72 16.61
N LEU A 204 -13.60 -13.44 17.38
CA LEU A 204 -12.53 -14.31 16.90
C LEU A 204 -12.89 -15.74 17.28
N VAL A 205 -12.96 -16.64 16.30
CA VAL A 205 -13.04 -18.08 16.51
C VAL A 205 -11.70 -18.66 16.11
N TYR A 206 -11.03 -19.31 17.04
CA TYR A 206 -9.77 -20.01 16.81
C TYR A 206 -9.92 -21.47 17.25
N ARG A 207 -9.78 -22.42 16.32
CA ARG A 207 -9.95 -23.87 16.60
C ARG A 207 -11.16 -24.17 17.50
N ASN A 208 -12.33 -23.67 17.10
CA ASN A 208 -13.61 -23.80 17.82
C ASN A 208 -13.70 -23.11 19.19
N LYS A 209 -12.68 -22.35 19.62
CA LYS A 209 -12.74 -21.50 20.82
C LYS A 209 -13.11 -20.07 20.43
N VAL A 210 -14.08 -19.49 21.15
CA VAL A 210 -14.54 -18.11 20.91
C VAL A 210 -13.79 -17.15 21.84
N CYS A 211 -13.09 -16.20 21.25
CA CYS A 211 -12.39 -15.13 21.95
C CYS A 211 -13.02 -13.78 21.62
N LYS A 212 -13.08 -12.89 22.62
CA LYS A 212 -13.36 -11.46 22.43
C LYS A 212 -12.06 -10.70 22.67
N LEU A 213 -11.55 -10.00 21.65
CA LEU A 213 -10.42 -9.09 21.82
C LEU A 213 -10.99 -7.72 22.21
N ARG A 214 -10.71 -7.26 23.44
CA ARG A 214 -11.01 -5.89 23.86
C ARG A 214 -9.76 -5.06 23.62
N ILE A 215 -9.86 -4.15 22.63
CA ILE A 215 -9.02 -2.98 22.34
C ILE A 215 -7.59 -3.07 22.89
N CYS A 216 -6.62 -3.27 22.00
CA CYS A 216 -5.23 -2.95 22.29
C CYS A 216 -4.96 -1.52 21.77
N ARG A 217 -4.67 -0.59 22.69
CA ARG A 217 -4.24 0.77 22.37
C ARG A 217 -2.82 0.97 22.89
N PHE A 218 -1.94 1.41 22.01
CA PHE A 218 -0.58 1.79 22.38
C PHE A 218 -0.34 3.22 21.93
N GLN A 219 0.38 3.98 22.75
CA GLN A 219 0.85 5.32 22.43
C GLN A 219 2.35 5.33 22.64
N PHE A 220 3.08 5.69 21.59
CA PHE A 220 4.52 5.93 21.65
C PHE A 220 4.73 7.44 21.58
N HIS A 221 5.68 7.94 22.38
CA HIS A 221 6.07 9.35 22.49
C HIS A 221 7.55 9.45 22.14
#